data_AF-A0A6P1IQM1-F1
#
_entry.id   AF-A0A6P1IQM1-F1
#
_cell.length_a   1.000
_cell.length_b   1.000
_cell.length_c   1.000
_cell.angle_alpha   90.00
_cell.angle_beta   90.00
_cell.angle_gamma   90.00
#
_symmetry.space_group_name_H-M   'P 1'
#
loop_
_entity.id
_entity.type
_entity.pdbx_description
1 polymer ?
#
loop_
_entity_poly.entity_id
_entity_poly.type
_entity_poly.pdbx_seq_one_letter_code
_entity_poly.pdbx_strand_id
1 'polypeptide(L)'
;MYGQLDYIPAHVDAPWTVSYFLCRDLALPDLTLAQASARGQTLKQIRNEVSDLTDAQLNGLSTIARGLPVDTGDLLSDLYLALAHLRLPDAQRKAREARIATTLDAHFNGTPTLPSMIDGLRHIRLLAPLAPDAFLEIMVRSQAARLQMVSMVDPAWEAQCQDFVTRLDALTHTLGIESRTADDVLLVSAGFTRAWADRQGFLELLAQAAQHHLAGAVQCTQQALLGAGLLVASEGDILVSVLQDCMAAGLDGSMKTAIEDIVTNQVAMGRAADLARAQAVIEATVDATRAGVPLGTKVQQQNLAAITAATQVWLQQLLRMTPQRLRLYNKLARTPAPARSDDPSGPPNLDPVNTWSVNRLLRWIEGPISEGTPKRLDRKAIVASEKAVRQEARVKTKMPDKLARADLDLTEADVDLAVQNALSTTAAFFIGDIEDMLFRVKALDNTSTASQACSDLLAPLHRLKDDLQSDDQKARALLHQAEVAIGLLRKDIRVLEIDARTRQRFALQLQMALAGESMVEGKRHGGVINCPLHRTDWPWVAEQYNQRWLPWPGQITIDGVSQPLQPDQALGLYVTGKSLSGYEFDVSVHLWQRKPGRRGTPGTTVAPYAPMNAEDWIDTWIPCTVLHVPPAG
;
A
#
# COMPACT_ATOMS: atom_id res chain seq x y z
N MET A 1 -4.28 25.33 10.03
CA MET A 1 -5.37 25.76 10.94
C MET A 1 -5.61 24.66 11.94
N TYR A 2 -6.05 25.00 13.15
CA TYR A 2 -5.60 24.35 14.37
C TYR A 2 -6.68 23.47 15.00
N GLY A 3 -6.32 22.75 16.07
CA GLY A 3 -7.26 21.97 16.87
C GLY A 3 -7.17 22.29 18.36
N GLN A 4 -7.90 21.51 19.13
CA GLN A 4 -7.86 21.44 20.58
C GLN A 4 -7.11 20.17 20.96
N LEU A 5 -5.99 20.34 21.67
CA LEU A 5 -5.11 19.27 22.07
C LEU A 5 -5.55 18.69 23.40
N ASP A 6 -5.37 17.39 23.55
CA ASP A 6 -5.36 16.74 24.86
C ASP A 6 -4.11 15.85 24.96
N TYR A 7 -3.60 15.73 26.18
CA TYR A 7 -2.44 14.90 26.47
C TYR A 7 -2.73 13.97 27.64
N ILE A 8 -2.96 12.69 27.32
CA ILE A 8 -3.26 11.64 28.29
C ILE A 8 -2.06 10.67 28.31
N PRO A 9 -1.10 10.85 29.23
CA PRO A 9 0.12 10.04 29.25
C PRO A 9 -0.12 8.54 29.54
N ALA A 10 -1.30 8.18 30.05
CA ALA A 10 -1.70 6.79 30.26
C ALA A 10 -2.24 6.09 29.01
N HIS A 11 -2.55 6.84 27.93
CA HIS A 11 -3.06 6.25 26.69
C HIS A 11 -1.90 5.72 25.85
N VAL A 12 -1.74 4.39 25.84
CA VAL A 12 -0.55 3.69 25.30
C VAL A 12 -0.41 3.84 23.79
N ASP A 13 -1.49 4.07 23.04
CA ASP A 13 -1.39 4.11 21.56
C ASP A 13 -1.42 5.54 20.98
N ALA A 14 -1.91 6.52 21.73
CA ALA A 14 -2.18 7.88 21.26
C ALA A 14 -2.27 8.86 22.44
N PRO A 15 -1.14 9.15 23.11
CA PRO A 15 -1.12 10.03 24.28
C PRO A 15 -1.43 11.48 23.90
N TRP A 16 -1.19 11.87 22.65
CA TRP A 16 -1.71 13.10 22.06
C TRP A 16 -3.01 12.79 21.31
N THR A 17 -4.05 13.55 21.60
CA THR A 17 -5.24 13.60 20.75
C THR A 17 -5.50 15.04 20.32
N VAL A 18 -6.12 15.18 19.15
CA VAL A 18 -6.52 16.49 18.62
C VAL A 18 -7.97 16.44 18.17
N SER A 19 -8.76 17.36 18.69
CA SER A 19 -10.13 17.61 18.24
C SER A 19 -10.13 18.81 17.32
N TYR A 20 -10.80 18.73 16.17
CA TYR A 20 -10.85 19.82 15.20
C TYR A 20 -12.18 19.82 14.45
N PHE A 21 -12.52 20.99 13.89
CA PHE A 21 -13.75 21.14 13.13
C PHE A 21 -13.68 20.38 11.80
N LEU A 22 -14.76 19.65 11.51
CA LEU A 22 -15.02 19.06 10.19
C LEU A 22 -16.44 19.43 9.79
N CYS A 23 -16.60 20.05 8.61
CA CYS A 23 -17.92 20.36 8.07
C CYS A 23 -18.67 19.06 7.80
N ARG A 24 -19.85 18.88 8.42
CA ARG A 24 -20.71 17.69 8.26
C ARG A 24 -22.04 18.00 7.59
N ASP A 25 -22.42 19.26 7.51
CA ASP A 25 -23.70 19.70 6.97
C ASP A 25 -23.53 20.27 5.56
N LEU A 26 -24.61 20.19 4.79
CA LEU A 26 -24.66 20.67 3.41
C LEU A 26 -25.54 21.92 3.26
N ALA A 27 -26.13 22.40 4.35
CA ALA A 27 -27.04 23.53 4.34
C ALA A 27 -26.91 24.35 5.62
N LEU A 28 -27.32 25.61 5.56
CA LEU A 28 -27.41 26.44 6.75
C LEU A 28 -28.44 25.86 7.73
N PRO A 29 -28.14 25.85 9.03
CA PRO A 29 -29.08 25.36 10.02
C PRO A 29 -30.26 26.32 10.22
N ASP A 30 -31.45 25.75 10.39
CA ASP A 30 -32.62 26.49 10.86
C ASP A 30 -32.51 26.74 12.37
N LEU A 31 -32.07 27.94 12.73
CA LEU A 31 -31.81 28.31 14.12
C LEU A 31 -33.10 28.75 14.83
N THR A 32 -33.36 28.17 15.99
CA THR A 32 -34.32 28.74 16.94
C THR A 32 -33.84 30.11 17.46
N LEU A 33 -34.76 30.93 17.97
CA LEU A 33 -34.42 32.22 18.59
C LEU A 33 -33.38 32.07 19.71
N ALA A 34 -33.47 31.01 20.52
CA ALA A 34 -32.51 30.74 21.58
C ALA A 34 -31.10 30.45 21.02
N GLN A 35 -31.00 29.64 19.97
CA GLN A 35 -29.74 29.30 19.31
C GLN A 35 -29.11 30.49 18.59
N ALA A 36 -29.93 31.34 17.96
CA ALA A 36 -29.47 32.59 17.35
C ALA A 36 -28.98 33.58 18.41
N SER A 37 -29.69 33.68 19.54
CA SER A 37 -29.29 34.51 20.69
C SER A 37 -27.95 34.05 21.30
N ALA A 38 -27.77 32.74 21.49
CA ALA A 38 -26.52 32.17 22.01
C ALA A 38 -25.31 32.50 21.10
N ARG A 39 -25.48 32.40 19.77
CA ARG A 39 -24.48 32.83 18.79
C ARG A 39 -24.19 34.33 18.89
N GLY A 40 -25.22 35.16 19.01
CA GLY A 40 -25.07 36.60 19.23
C GLY A 40 -24.32 36.94 20.53
N GLN A 41 -24.58 36.23 21.62
CA GLN A 41 -23.86 36.39 22.89
C GLN A 41 -22.40 35.99 22.76
N THR A 42 -22.11 34.89 22.07
CA THR A 42 -20.74 34.41 21.82
C THR A 42 -19.94 35.44 20.99
N LEU A 43 -20.55 36.03 19.96
CA LEU A 43 -19.92 37.10 19.17
C LEU A 43 -19.64 38.36 20.01
N LYS A 44 -20.56 38.73 20.92
CA LYS A 44 -20.33 39.83 21.86
C LYS A 44 -19.18 39.52 22.81
N GLN A 45 -19.06 38.28 23.29
CA GLN A 45 -17.94 37.84 24.11
C GLN A 45 -16.62 38.01 23.35
N ILE A 46 -16.50 37.51 22.12
CA ILE A 46 -15.29 37.66 21.30
C ILE A 46 -14.95 39.14 21.08
N ARG A 47 -15.95 39.98 20.79
CA ARG A 47 -15.74 41.42 20.62
C ARG A 47 -15.18 42.10 21.88
N ASN A 48 -15.56 41.63 23.06
CA ASN A 48 -15.07 42.14 24.33
C ASN A 48 -13.66 41.61 24.67
N GLU A 49 -13.37 40.35 24.32
CA GLU A 49 -12.09 39.70 24.58
C GLU A 49 -10.98 40.13 23.60
N VAL A 50 -11.35 40.51 22.37
CA VAL A 50 -10.43 40.87 21.29
C VAL A 50 -10.57 42.36 20.95
N SER A 51 -9.74 43.19 21.59
CA SER A 51 -9.84 44.65 21.53
C SER A 51 -9.56 45.28 20.14
N ASP A 52 -8.87 44.55 19.25
CA ASP A 52 -8.45 45.00 17.92
C ASP A 52 -9.29 44.39 16.78
N LEU A 53 -10.50 43.90 17.08
CA LEU A 53 -11.38 43.29 16.08
C LEU A 53 -11.92 44.32 15.08
N THR A 54 -11.74 44.09 13.78
CA THR A 54 -12.28 44.98 12.73
C THR A 54 -13.74 44.64 12.40
N ASP A 55 -14.49 45.60 11.86
CA ASP A 55 -15.88 45.37 11.43
C ASP A 55 -15.99 44.28 10.35
N ALA A 56 -15.01 44.20 9.44
CA ALA A 56 -14.94 43.16 8.44
C ALA A 56 -14.77 41.76 9.06
N GLN A 57 -13.91 41.64 10.08
CA GLN A 57 -13.73 40.39 10.82
C GLN A 57 -15.01 40.02 11.59
N LEU A 58 -15.65 40.98 12.24
CA LEU A 58 -16.90 40.74 12.97
C LEU A 58 -18.03 40.28 12.04
N ASN A 59 -18.13 40.85 10.83
CA ASN A 59 -19.10 40.42 9.82
C ASN A 59 -18.80 39.00 9.31
N GLY A 60 -17.53 38.68 9.07
CA GLY A 60 -17.09 37.33 8.70
C GLY A 60 -17.44 36.31 9.79
N LEU A 61 -17.10 36.60 11.05
CA LEU A 61 -17.44 35.79 12.21
C LEU A 61 -18.95 35.61 12.38
N SER A 62 -19.74 36.67 12.21
CA SER A 62 -21.19 36.56 12.29
C SER A 62 -21.78 35.67 11.20
N THR A 63 -21.19 35.68 10.00
CA THR A 63 -21.62 34.81 8.90
C THR A 63 -21.30 33.36 9.21
N ILE A 64 -20.08 33.09 9.67
CA ILE A 64 -19.64 31.73 10.08
C ILE A 64 -20.48 31.22 11.26
N ALA A 65 -20.74 32.04 12.28
CA ALA A 65 -21.54 31.67 13.44
C ALA A 65 -22.94 31.18 13.06
N ARG A 66 -23.56 31.79 12.05
CA ARG A 66 -24.87 31.36 11.53
C ARG A 66 -24.79 30.06 10.74
N GLY A 67 -23.65 29.79 10.11
CA GLY A 67 -23.42 28.55 9.36
C GLY A 67 -23.04 27.37 10.23
N LEU A 68 -22.49 27.56 11.42
CA LEU A 68 -22.07 26.45 12.29
C LEU A 68 -23.25 25.54 12.70
N PRO A 69 -23.06 24.21 12.71
CA PRO A 69 -24.09 23.22 13.05
C PRO A 69 -24.86 23.52 14.34
N VAL A 70 -26.11 23.07 14.42
CA VAL A 70 -26.98 23.33 15.58
C VAL A 70 -26.41 22.73 16.87
N ASP A 71 -25.80 21.56 16.75
CA ASP A 71 -25.22 20.73 17.80
C ASP A 71 -23.74 21.04 18.06
N THR A 72 -23.23 22.17 17.57
CA THR A 72 -21.85 22.62 17.81
C THR A 72 -21.56 22.69 19.32
N GLY A 73 -20.68 21.80 19.81
CA GLY A 73 -20.37 21.67 21.23
C GLY A 73 -19.61 22.85 21.82
N ASP A 74 -18.67 23.43 21.07
CA ASP A 74 -17.83 24.56 21.52
C ASP A 74 -17.81 25.70 20.49
N LEU A 75 -18.95 26.40 20.41
CA LEU A 75 -19.17 27.50 19.48
C LEU A 75 -18.13 28.62 19.60
N LEU A 76 -17.67 28.91 20.82
CA LEU A 76 -16.67 29.96 21.07
C LEU A 76 -15.33 29.58 20.41
N SER A 77 -14.90 28.33 20.58
CA SER A 77 -13.65 27.82 20.03
C SER A 77 -13.64 27.79 18.50
N ASP A 78 -14.74 27.36 17.88
CA ASP A 78 -14.88 27.37 16.42
C ASP A 78 -14.83 28.80 15.84
N LEU A 79 -15.43 29.77 16.54
CA LEU A 79 -15.34 31.17 16.14
C LEU A 79 -13.95 31.78 16.35
N TYR A 80 -13.17 31.29 17.31
CA TYR A 80 -11.76 31.67 17.42
C TYR A 80 -10.90 31.06 16.31
N LEU A 81 -11.17 29.82 15.89
CA LEU A 81 -10.54 29.23 14.69
C LEU A 81 -10.88 30.05 13.43
N ALA A 82 -12.15 30.47 13.29
CA ALA A 82 -12.60 31.37 12.24
C ALA A 82 -11.84 32.70 12.28
N LEU A 83 -11.67 33.30 13.47
CA LEU A 83 -10.91 34.54 13.63
C LEU A 83 -9.43 34.35 13.24
N ALA A 84 -8.82 33.22 13.63
CA ALA A 84 -7.45 32.89 13.28
C ALA A 84 -7.28 32.80 11.75
N HIS A 85 -8.25 32.25 11.02
CA HIS A 85 -8.28 32.28 9.56
C HIS A 85 -8.35 33.71 9.01
N LEU A 86 -9.28 34.51 9.52
CA LEU A 86 -9.51 35.90 9.06
C LEU A 86 -8.32 36.83 9.36
N ARG A 87 -7.43 36.43 10.29
CA ARG A 87 -6.19 37.12 10.66
C ARG A 87 -4.95 36.60 9.94
N LEU A 88 -5.05 35.57 9.11
CA LEU A 88 -3.93 35.15 8.28
C LEU A 88 -3.48 36.30 7.36
N PRO A 89 -2.18 36.37 7.02
CA PRO A 89 -1.70 37.28 5.99
C PRO A 89 -2.52 37.11 4.70
N ASP A 90 -2.87 38.22 4.05
CA ASP A 90 -3.79 38.23 2.91
C ASP A 90 -3.42 37.23 1.80
N ALA A 91 -2.13 37.10 1.50
CA ALA A 91 -1.63 36.14 0.53
C ALA A 91 -1.91 34.68 0.96
N GLN A 92 -1.69 34.34 2.24
CA GLN A 92 -1.92 33.00 2.77
C GLN A 92 -3.42 32.69 2.86
N ARG A 93 -4.23 33.66 3.29
CA ARG A 93 -5.70 33.53 3.33
C ARG A 93 -6.26 33.26 1.94
N LYS A 94 -5.92 34.11 0.96
CA LYS A 94 -6.38 33.97 -0.43
C LYS A 94 -5.91 32.67 -1.07
N ALA A 95 -4.67 32.24 -0.81
CA ALA A 95 -4.17 30.95 -1.29
C ALA A 95 -4.99 29.78 -0.72
N ARG A 96 -5.37 29.83 0.56
CA ARG A 96 -6.24 28.82 1.17
C ARG A 96 -7.63 28.80 0.53
N GLU A 97 -8.26 29.96 0.41
CA GLU A 97 -9.58 30.12 -0.20
C GLU A 97 -9.59 29.67 -1.68
N ALA A 98 -8.52 29.97 -2.42
CA ALA A 98 -8.32 29.53 -3.79
C ALA A 98 -8.24 28.00 -3.88
N ARG A 99 -7.50 27.32 -2.98
CA ARG A 99 -7.46 25.85 -2.95
C ARG A 99 -8.84 25.24 -2.72
N ILE A 100 -9.65 25.83 -1.82
CA ILE A 100 -11.03 25.40 -1.57
C ILE A 100 -11.86 25.56 -2.86
N ALA A 101 -11.78 26.73 -3.50
CA ALA A 101 -12.49 27.00 -4.74
C ALA A 101 -12.08 26.03 -5.86
N THR A 102 -10.78 25.87 -6.11
CA THR A 102 -10.25 24.94 -7.12
C THR A 102 -10.70 23.50 -6.86
N THR A 103 -10.66 23.05 -5.61
CA THR A 103 -11.11 21.69 -5.26
C THR A 103 -12.60 21.52 -5.54
N LEU A 104 -13.43 22.49 -5.16
CA LEU A 104 -14.87 22.45 -5.44
C LEU A 104 -15.12 22.48 -6.94
N ASP A 105 -14.55 23.44 -7.66
CA ASP A 105 -14.77 23.63 -9.09
C ASP A 105 -14.38 22.38 -9.91
N ALA A 106 -13.36 21.63 -9.47
CA ALA A 106 -12.99 20.36 -10.10
C ALA A 106 -14.07 19.26 -9.99
N HIS A 107 -14.98 19.33 -9.01
CA HIS A 107 -16.01 18.30 -8.78
C HIS A 107 -17.33 18.59 -9.53
N PHE A 108 -17.53 19.80 -10.06
CA PHE A 108 -18.75 20.18 -10.77
C PHE A 108 -18.44 20.49 -12.23
N ASN A 109 -19.28 20.00 -13.15
CA ASN A 109 -19.12 20.26 -14.59
C ASN A 109 -19.61 21.67 -14.95
N GLY A 110 -18.77 22.67 -14.73
CA GLY A 110 -19.15 24.07 -14.87
C GLY A 110 -19.84 24.62 -13.63
N THR A 111 -20.51 25.77 -13.77
CA THR A 111 -21.14 26.45 -12.62
C THR A 111 -22.48 25.81 -12.29
N PRO A 112 -22.69 25.30 -11.07
CA PRO A 112 -23.99 24.73 -10.69
C PRO A 112 -25.09 25.76 -10.80
N THR A 113 -26.21 25.37 -11.39
CA THR A 113 -27.37 26.23 -11.63
C THR A 113 -28.49 26.00 -10.62
N LEU A 114 -28.47 24.86 -9.92
CA LEU A 114 -29.48 24.48 -8.95
C LEU A 114 -29.34 25.28 -7.65
N PRO A 115 -30.43 25.93 -7.16
CA PRO A 115 -30.37 26.73 -5.94
C PRO A 115 -29.83 25.97 -4.73
N SER A 116 -30.28 24.73 -4.51
CA SER A 116 -29.83 23.88 -3.41
C SER A 116 -28.33 23.58 -3.47
N MET A 117 -27.78 23.34 -4.67
CA MET A 117 -26.36 23.13 -4.88
C MET A 117 -25.55 24.41 -4.70
N ILE A 118 -26.06 25.55 -5.18
CA ILE A 118 -25.42 26.86 -4.99
C ILE A 118 -25.35 27.20 -3.50
N ASP A 119 -26.42 26.97 -2.76
CA ASP A 119 -26.48 27.21 -1.32
C ASP A 119 -25.56 26.24 -0.56
N GLY A 120 -25.55 24.97 -0.94
CA GLY A 120 -24.63 23.98 -0.37
C GLY A 120 -23.16 24.30 -0.65
N LEU A 121 -22.82 24.73 -1.87
CA LEU A 121 -21.47 25.19 -2.20
C LEU A 121 -21.08 26.44 -1.42
N ARG A 122 -22.01 27.39 -1.25
CA ARG A 122 -21.78 28.58 -0.42
C ARG A 122 -21.52 28.18 1.03
N HIS A 123 -22.26 27.21 1.54
CA HIS A 123 -22.09 26.67 2.89
C HIS A 123 -20.73 25.97 3.07
N ILE A 124 -20.33 25.12 2.12
CA ILE A 124 -19.01 24.47 2.14
C ILE A 124 -17.91 25.53 2.09
N ARG A 125 -17.99 26.53 1.20
CA ARG A 125 -17.00 27.62 1.13
C ARG A 125 -16.93 28.45 2.42
N LEU A 126 -18.04 28.59 3.13
CA LEU A 126 -18.12 29.31 4.40
C LEU A 126 -17.41 28.55 5.53
N LEU A 127 -17.57 27.24 5.61
CA LEU A 127 -17.09 26.42 6.74
C LEU A 127 -15.77 25.68 6.48
N ALA A 128 -15.44 25.40 5.22
CA ALA A 128 -14.18 24.74 4.84
C ALA A 128 -12.93 25.44 5.38
N PRO A 129 -12.88 26.79 5.51
CA PRO A 129 -11.76 27.43 6.16
C PRO A 129 -11.46 26.88 7.55
N LEU A 130 -12.47 26.55 8.36
CA LEU A 130 -12.28 26.06 9.74
C LEU A 130 -11.54 24.72 9.83
N ALA A 131 -11.54 23.92 8.75
CA ALA A 131 -10.85 22.64 8.75
C ALA A 131 -9.32 22.84 8.75
N PRO A 132 -8.54 21.97 9.43
CA PRO A 132 -7.08 22.01 9.37
C PRO A 132 -6.53 21.85 7.95
N ASP A 133 -5.35 22.43 7.67
CA ASP A 133 -4.72 22.35 6.33
C ASP A 133 -4.51 20.91 5.87
N ALA A 134 -4.05 20.05 6.77
CA ALA A 134 -3.79 18.63 6.48
C ALA A 134 -5.05 17.86 6.06
N PHE A 135 -6.23 18.29 6.50
CA PHE A 135 -7.52 17.67 6.18
C PHE A 135 -8.36 18.49 5.18
N LEU A 136 -7.89 19.66 4.75
CA LEU A 136 -8.71 20.62 4.01
C LEU A 136 -9.24 20.01 2.70
N GLU A 137 -8.34 19.48 1.88
CA GLU A 137 -8.69 18.93 0.57
C GLU A 137 -9.64 17.73 0.71
N ILE A 138 -9.28 16.75 1.54
CA ILE A 138 -10.06 15.52 1.71
C ILE A 138 -11.45 15.78 2.28
N MET A 139 -11.58 16.77 3.17
CA MET A 139 -12.87 17.20 3.72
C MET A 139 -13.70 17.94 2.66
N VAL A 140 -13.10 18.85 1.87
CA VAL A 140 -13.81 19.53 0.77
C VAL A 140 -14.30 18.52 -0.28
N ARG A 141 -13.45 17.58 -0.69
CA ARG A 141 -13.81 16.47 -1.60
C ARG A 141 -14.98 15.65 -1.06
N SER A 142 -14.93 15.29 0.21
CA SER A 142 -15.99 14.51 0.87
C SER A 142 -17.32 15.27 0.90
N GLN A 143 -17.31 16.58 1.20
CA GLN A 143 -18.53 17.37 1.19
C GLN A 143 -19.06 17.65 -0.23
N ALA A 144 -18.17 17.85 -1.20
CA ALA A 144 -18.56 17.98 -2.61
C ALA A 144 -19.23 16.71 -3.13
N ALA A 145 -18.70 15.53 -2.79
CA ALA A 145 -19.30 14.25 -3.15
C ALA A 145 -20.70 14.09 -2.52
N ARG A 146 -20.81 14.35 -1.22
CA ARG A 146 -22.10 14.29 -0.50
C ARG A 146 -23.14 15.26 -1.06
N LEU A 147 -22.73 16.49 -1.38
CA LEU A 147 -23.62 17.46 -2.01
C LEU A 147 -24.17 16.93 -3.33
N GLN A 148 -23.31 16.42 -4.21
CA GLN A 148 -23.73 15.86 -5.48
C GLN A 148 -24.69 14.68 -5.32
N MET A 149 -24.38 13.75 -4.40
CA MET A 149 -25.23 12.59 -4.13
C MET A 149 -26.60 12.99 -3.59
N VAL A 150 -26.69 13.95 -2.65
CA VAL A 150 -27.97 14.42 -2.11
C VAL A 150 -28.75 15.20 -3.18
N SER A 151 -28.08 15.92 -4.08
CA SER A 151 -28.71 16.64 -5.17
C SER A 151 -29.25 15.75 -6.29
N MET A 152 -28.92 14.44 -6.31
CA MET A 152 -29.48 13.49 -7.29
C MET A 152 -30.99 13.32 -7.20
N VAL A 153 -31.64 13.80 -6.12
CA VAL A 153 -33.11 13.81 -6.03
C VAL A 153 -33.77 14.88 -6.92
N ASP A 154 -32.98 15.84 -7.44
CA ASP A 154 -33.47 16.87 -8.36
C ASP A 154 -33.32 16.39 -9.81
N PRO A 155 -34.42 16.32 -10.60
CA PRO A 155 -34.39 15.80 -11.97
C PRO A 155 -33.41 16.53 -12.90
N ALA A 156 -33.17 17.83 -12.68
CA ALA A 156 -32.24 18.59 -13.52
C ALA A 156 -30.77 18.26 -13.22
N TRP A 157 -30.44 17.88 -11.98
CA TRP A 157 -29.11 17.37 -11.66
C TRP A 157 -28.96 15.91 -12.08
N GLU A 158 -29.97 15.10 -11.79
CA GLU A 158 -30.03 13.69 -12.18
C GLU A 158 -29.75 13.55 -13.69
N ALA A 159 -30.42 14.34 -14.53
CA ALA A 159 -30.19 14.36 -15.97
C ALA A 159 -28.74 14.67 -16.38
N GLN A 160 -28.03 15.52 -15.62
CA GLN A 160 -26.61 15.83 -15.89
C GLN A 160 -25.67 14.69 -15.50
N CYS A 161 -26.02 13.94 -14.46
CA CYS A 161 -25.24 12.80 -14.00
C CYS A 161 -25.69 11.47 -14.61
N GLN A 162 -26.78 11.45 -15.38
CA GLN A 162 -27.46 10.23 -15.81
C GLN A 162 -26.55 9.28 -16.59
N ASP A 163 -25.74 9.78 -17.53
CA ASP A 163 -24.82 8.94 -18.31
C ASP A 163 -23.79 8.26 -17.39
N PHE A 164 -23.21 9.02 -16.45
CA PHE A 164 -22.26 8.48 -15.48
C PHE A 164 -22.92 7.44 -14.57
N VAL A 165 -24.07 7.75 -13.98
CA VAL A 165 -24.78 6.84 -13.05
C VAL A 165 -25.24 5.58 -13.76
N THR A 166 -25.81 5.70 -14.97
CA THR A 166 -26.26 4.54 -15.76
C THR A 166 -25.10 3.59 -16.07
N ARG A 167 -23.93 4.14 -16.43
CA ARG A 167 -22.73 3.33 -16.68
C ARG A 167 -22.19 2.70 -15.40
N LEU A 168 -22.17 3.46 -14.30
CA LEU A 168 -21.75 2.96 -13.01
C LEU A 168 -22.66 1.81 -12.53
N ASP A 169 -23.97 1.96 -12.64
CA ASP A 169 -24.95 0.93 -12.28
C ASP A 169 -24.77 -0.33 -13.14
N ALA A 170 -24.58 -0.17 -14.45
CA ALA A 170 -24.33 -1.29 -15.36
C ALA A 170 -23.03 -2.05 -15.00
N LEU A 171 -21.96 -1.32 -14.66
CA LEU A 171 -20.69 -1.91 -14.25
C LEU A 171 -20.78 -2.58 -12.88
N THR A 172 -21.52 -1.98 -11.95
CA THR A 172 -21.78 -2.55 -10.61
C THR A 172 -22.55 -3.87 -10.72
N HIS A 173 -23.56 -3.92 -11.60
CA HIS A 173 -24.26 -5.17 -11.90
C HIS A 173 -23.34 -6.19 -12.62
N THR A 174 -22.46 -5.74 -13.52
CA THR A 174 -21.52 -6.64 -14.22
C THR A 174 -20.49 -7.23 -13.25
N LEU A 175 -20.09 -6.49 -12.22
CA LEU A 175 -19.29 -7.00 -11.11
C LEU A 175 -20.04 -8.07 -10.29
N GLY A 176 -21.37 -8.09 -10.32
CA GLY A 176 -22.20 -8.96 -9.51
C GLY A 176 -22.54 -8.36 -8.14
N ILE A 177 -22.52 -7.03 -8.03
CA ILE A 177 -22.92 -6.31 -6.82
C ILE A 177 -24.37 -5.86 -6.97
N GLU A 178 -25.19 -6.18 -5.97
CA GLU A 178 -26.61 -5.80 -5.94
C GLU A 178 -26.77 -4.31 -5.62
N SER A 179 -27.71 -3.64 -6.29
CA SER A 179 -28.02 -2.23 -6.03
C SER A 179 -28.50 -2.01 -4.61
N ARG A 180 -28.16 -0.85 -4.04
CA ARG A 180 -28.50 -0.39 -2.67
C ARG A 180 -27.88 -1.21 -1.55
N THR A 181 -26.90 -2.06 -1.85
CA THR A 181 -26.05 -2.68 -0.84
C THR A 181 -25.00 -1.70 -0.33
N ALA A 182 -24.32 -2.03 0.78
CA ALA A 182 -23.23 -1.19 1.29
C ALA A 182 -22.05 -1.11 0.29
N ASP A 183 -21.85 -2.16 -0.51
CA ASP A 183 -20.83 -2.22 -1.55
C ASP A 183 -21.16 -1.26 -2.70
N ASP A 184 -22.42 -1.22 -3.12
CA ASP A 184 -22.94 -0.26 -4.11
C ASP A 184 -22.77 1.19 -3.60
N VAL A 185 -23.14 1.46 -2.35
CA VAL A 185 -22.95 2.78 -1.73
C VAL A 185 -21.47 3.20 -1.71
N LEU A 186 -20.55 2.26 -1.45
CA LEU A 186 -19.11 2.52 -1.49
C LEU A 186 -18.64 2.86 -2.91
N LEU A 187 -19.09 2.13 -3.93
CA LEU A 187 -18.76 2.40 -5.34
C LEU A 187 -19.30 3.74 -5.83
N VAL A 188 -20.56 4.04 -5.51
CA VAL A 188 -21.20 5.33 -5.82
C VAL A 188 -20.43 6.46 -5.15
N SER A 189 -20.13 6.34 -3.85
CA SER A 189 -19.36 7.34 -3.12
C SER A 189 -17.96 7.51 -3.70
N ALA A 190 -17.26 6.42 -4.02
CA ALA A 190 -15.94 6.45 -4.64
C ALA A 190 -15.96 7.18 -5.99
N GLY A 191 -17.00 6.99 -6.80
CA GLY A 191 -17.20 7.72 -8.05
C GLY A 191 -17.42 9.22 -7.86
N PHE A 192 -18.26 9.62 -6.91
CA PHE A 192 -18.57 11.05 -6.66
C PHE A 192 -17.45 11.82 -5.92
N THR A 193 -16.54 11.12 -5.24
CA THR A 193 -15.34 11.72 -4.61
C THR A 193 -14.20 12.01 -5.59
N ARG A 194 -14.37 11.65 -6.86
CA ARG A 194 -13.48 12.02 -7.97
C ARG A 194 -13.88 13.37 -8.54
N ALA A 195 -12.87 14.11 -8.98
CA ALA A 195 -13.10 15.26 -9.84
C ALA A 195 -13.86 14.82 -11.10
N TRP A 196 -14.63 15.72 -11.69
CA TRP A 196 -15.50 15.40 -12.82
C TRP A 196 -14.72 14.79 -13.99
N ALA A 197 -13.53 15.34 -14.27
CA ALA A 197 -12.65 14.87 -15.34
C ALA A 197 -12.13 13.44 -15.13
N ASP A 198 -12.00 12.99 -13.88
CA ASP A 198 -11.40 11.69 -13.53
C ASP A 198 -12.43 10.54 -13.48
N ARG A 199 -13.72 10.86 -13.59
CA ARG A 199 -14.81 9.86 -13.50
C ARG A 199 -14.75 8.81 -14.59
N GLN A 200 -14.33 9.20 -15.80
CA GLN A 200 -14.20 8.26 -16.91
C GLN A 200 -13.11 7.21 -16.61
N GLY A 201 -11.97 7.64 -16.06
CA GLY A 201 -10.92 6.72 -15.62
C GLY A 201 -11.38 5.78 -14.50
N PHE A 202 -12.26 6.23 -13.61
CA PHE A 202 -12.87 5.36 -12.60
C PHE A 202 -13.83 4.31 -13.22
N LEU A 203 -14.65 4.69 -14.21
CA LEU A 203 -15.50 3.72 -14.93
C LEU A 203 -14.66 2.68 -15.68
N GLU A 204 -13.54 3.09 -16.28
CA GLU A 204 -12.60 2.18 -16.94
C GLU A 204 -11.95 1.21 -15.95
N LEU A 205 -11.56 1.69 -14.77
CA LEU A 205 -11.08 0.86 -13.67
C LEU A 205 -12.12 -0.17 -13.25
N LEU A 206 -13.40 0.21 -13.12
CA LEU A 206 -14.48 -0.72 -12.77
C LEU A 206 -14.76 -1.73 -13.88
N ALA A 207 -14.68 -1.32 -15.14
CA ALA A 207 -14.83 -2.23 -16.28
C ALA A 207 -13.73 -3.30 -16.28
N GLN A 208 -12.48 -2.91 -16.01
CA GLN A 208 -11.38 -3.86 -15.85
C GLN A 208 -11.59 -4.75 -14.63
N ALA A 209 -11.97 -4.19 -13.49
CA ALA A 209 -12.26 -4.97 -12.28
C ALA A 209 -13.36 -6.02 -12.51
N ALA A 210 -14.37 -5.70 -13.32
CA ALA A 210 -15.43 -6.62 -13.72
C ALA A 210 -14.90 -7.79 -14.57
N GLN A 211 -14.00 -7.51 -15.51
CA GLN A 211 -13.33 -8.54 -16.32
C GLN A 211 -12.48 -9.49 -15.47
N HIS A 212 -11.91 -9.00 -14.38
CA HIS A 212 -11.14 -9.78 -13.41
C HIS A 212 -12.01 -10.39 -12.28
N HIS A 213 -13.34 -10.25 -12.33
CA HIS A 213 -14.27 -10.74 -11.32
C HIS A 213 -13.96 -10.25 -9.88
N LEU A 214 -13.51 -9.00 -9.73
CA LEU A 214 -13.01 -8.45 -8.46
C LEU A 214 -14.10 -7.94 -7.49
N ALA A 215 -15.35 -8.42 -7.58
CA ALA A 215 -16.40 -8.05 -6.62
C ALA A 215 -16.03 -8.40 -5.17
N GLY A 216 -15.30 -9.51 -4.97
CA GLY A 216 -14.76 -9.88 -3.66
C GLY A 216 -13.82 -8.82 -3.07
N ALA A 217 -13.08 -8.08 -3.89
CA ALA A 217 -12.22 -6.99 -3.44
C ALA A 217 -13.02 -5.79 -2.93
N VAL A 218 -14.12 -5.44 -3.60
CA VAL A 218 -15.05 -4.38 -3.15
C VAL A 218 -15.69 -4.76 -1.82
N GLN A 219 -16.20 -5.99 -1.70
CA GLN A 219 -16.82 -6.51 -0.48
C GLN A 219 -15.85 -6.55 0.70
N CYS A 220 -14.63 -7.07 0.50
CA CYS A 220 -13.61 -7.10 1.54
C CYS A 220 -13.20 -5.68 1.97
N THR A 221 -13.10 -4.75 1.01
CA THR A 221 -12.80 -3.33 1.30
C THR A 221 -13.90 -2.70 2.13
N GLN A 222 -15.16 -2.87 1.73
CA GLN A 222 -16.32 -2.37 2.46
C GLN A 222 -16.31 -2.88 3.91
N GLN A 223 -16.08 -4.18 4.11
CA GLN A 223 -16.02 -4.78 5.44
C GLN A 223 -14.85 -4.24 6.28
N ALA A 224 -13.66 -4.07 5.69
CA ALA A 224 -12.49 -3.55 6.40
C ALA A 224 -12.61 -2.05 6.76
N LEU A 225 -13.42 -1.30 6.01
CA LEU A 225 -13.71 0.11 6.26
C LEU A 225 -14.82 0.33 7.30
N LEU A 226 -15.64 -0.68 7.62
CA LEU A 226 -16.66 -0.59 8.67
C LEU A 226 -16.03 -0.17 10.01
N GLY A 227 -16.45 0.98 10.52
CA GLY A 227 -15.93 1.51 11.79
C GLY A 227 -14.51 2.05 11.74
N ALA A 228 -13.90 2.20 10.54
CA ALA A 228 -12.57 2.78 10.39
C ALA A 228 -12.53 4.28 10.73
N GLY A 229 -13.69 4.97 10.72
CA GLY A 229 -13.81 6.38 11.08
C GLY A 229 -13.18 7.35 10.08
N LEU A 230 -12.98 6.92 8.83
CA LEU A 230 -12.36 7.71 7.77
C LEU A 230 -13.38 8.63 7.07
N LEU A 231 -12.89 9.65 6.38
CA LEU A 231 -13.72 10.50 5.52
C LEU A 231 -14.06 9.77 4.22
N VAL A 232 -15.25 10.06 3.65
CA VAL A 232 -15.76 9.40 2.44
C VAL A 232 -14.78 9.45 1.26
N ALA A 233 -14.08 10.57 1.06
CA ALA A 233 -13.06 10.65 0.02
C ALA A 233 -11.86 9.73 0.27
N SER A 234 -11.49 9.48 1.53
CA SER A 234 -10.42 8.53 1.89
C SER A 234 -10.86 7.09 1.66
N GLU A 235 -12.10 6.75 2.00
CA GLU A 235 -12.68 5.44 1.71
C GLU A 235 -12.70 5.16 0.20
N GLY A 236 -13.09 6.17 -0.59
CA GLY A 236 -13.04 6.10 -2.05
C GLY A 236 -11.62 5.99 -2.62
N ASP A 237 -10.63 6.69 -2.04
CA ASP A 237 -9.22 6.59 -2.43
C ASP A 237 -8.67 5.19 -2.15
N ILE A 238 -9.00 4.60 -0.99
CA ILE A 238 -8.60 3.24 -0.62
C ILE A 238 -9.19 2.21 -1.59
N LEU A 239 -10.49 2.31 -1.92
CA LEU A 239 -11.12 1.40 -2.88
C LEU A 239 -10.42 1.42 -4.24
N VAL A 240 -10.11 2.62 -4.75
CA VAL A 240 -9.40 2.77 -6.02
C VAL A 240 -8.03 2.11 -5.96
N SER A 241 -7.26 2.35 -4.90
CA SER A 241 -5.95 1.72 -4.71
C SER A 241 -6.04 0.19 -4.60
N VAL A 242 -7.05 -0.35 -3.90
CA VAL A 242 -7.29 -1.80 -3.85
C VAL A 242 -7.52 -2.38 -5.24
N LEU A 243 -8.42 -1.77 -6.02
CA LEU A 243 -8.73 -2.27 -7.36
C LEU A 243 -7.51 -2.20 -8.29
N GLN A 244 -6.76 -1.09 -8.25
CA GLN A 244 -5.52 -0.93 -9.00
C GLN A 244 -4.47 -1.96 -8.62
N ASP A 245 -4.23 -2.19 -7.33
CA ASP A 245 -3.28 -3.16 -6.83
C ASP A 245 -3.67 -4.59 -7.18
N CYS A 246 -4.96 -4.95 -7.07
CA CYS A 246 -5.46 -6.26 -7.46
C CYS A 246 -5.23 -6.53 -8.95
N MET A 247 -5.49 -5.54 -9.82
CA MET A 247 -5.27 -5.67 -11.27
C MET A 247 -3.77 -5.72 -11.61
N ALA A 248 -2.96 -4.86 -10.99
CA ALA A 248 -1.51 -4.87 -11.18
C ALA A 248 -0.87 -6.18 -10.71
N ALA A 249 -1.41 -6.78 -9.65
CA ALA A 249 -1.02 -8.11 -9.19
C ALA A 249 -1.61 -9.25 -10.03
N GLY A 250 -2.47 -8.97 -11.02
CA GLY A 250 -3.11 -9.96 -11.88
C GLY A 250 -4.03 -10.92 -11.11
N LEU A 251 -4.67 -10.43 -10.05
CA LEU A 251 -5.60 -11.23 -9.24
C LEU A 251 -6.94 -11.40 -9.96
N ASP A 252 -7.60 -12.51 -9.67
CA ASP A 252 -8.99 -12.75 -10.04
C ASP A 252 -9.86 -13.01 -8.81
N GLY A 253 -11.18 -13.00 -8.98
CA GLY A 253 -12.14 -13.23 -7.90
C GLY A 253 -12.02 -14.56 -7.16
N SER A 254 -11.28 -15.55 -7.68
CA SER A 254 -11.02 -16.82 -6.99
C SER A 254 -9.89 -16.73 -5.96
N MET A 255 -9.02 -15.72 -6.07
CA MET A 255 -7.83 -15.53 -5.24
C MET A 255 -8.12 -14.78 -3.92
N LYS A 256 -9.11 -15.28 -3.16
CA LYS A 256 -9.67 -14.57 -2.00
C LYS A 256 -8.63 -14.10 -0.98
N THR A 257 -7.69 -14.96 -0.59
CA THR A 257 -6.68 -14.61 0.43
C THR A 257 -5.72 -13.51 -0.05
N ALA A 258 -5.31 -13.55 -1.32
CA ALA A 258 -4.43 -12.51 -1.89
C ALA A 258 -5.16 -11.16 -2.00
N ILE A 259 -6.46 -11.19 -2.30
CA ILE A 259 -7.31 -9.99 -2.29
C ILE A 259 -7.42 -9.44 -0.86
N GLU A 260 -7.68 -10.29 0.13
CA GLU A 260 -7.76 -9.89 1.55
C GLU A 260 -6.44 -9.27 2.05
N ASP A 261 -5.29 -9.78 1.61
CA ASP A 261 -3.97 -9.21 1.93
C ASP A 261 -3.80 -7.80 1.33
N ILE A 262 -4.19 -7.59 0.06
CA ILE A 262 -4.15 -6.27 -0.58
C ILE A 262 -5.07 -5.28 0.13
N VAL A 263 -6.30 -5.70 0.43
CA VAL A 263 -7.28 -4.87 1.16
C VAL A 263 -6.73 -4.48 2.53
N THR A 264 -6.20 -5.44 3.29
CA THR A 264 -5.63 -5.20 4.62
C THR A 264 -4.50 -4.18 4.54
N ASN A 265 -3.60 -4.33 3.55
CA ASN A 265 -2.50 -3.41 3.33
C ASN A 265 -3.00 -1.99 3.01
N GLN A 266 -3.90 -1.85 2.04
CA GLN A 266 -4.39 -0.55 1.58
C GLN A 266 -5.22 0.19 2.65
N VAL A 267 -6.04 -0.52 3.41
CA VAL A 267 -6.75 0.07 4.56
C VAL A 267 -5.76 0.53 5.63
N ALA A 268 -4.73 -0.26 5.92
CA ALA A 268 -3.71 0.14 6.89
C ALA A 268 -2.89 1.36 6.40
N MET A 269 -2.55 1.43 5.11
CA MET A 269 -1.93 2.61 4.50
C MET A 269 -2.84 3.84 4.55
N GLY A 270 -4.14 3.68 4.30
CA GLY A 270 -5.13 4.75 4.42
C GLY A 270 -5.25 5.30 5.84
N ARG A 271 -5.30 4.42 6.85
CA ARG A 271 -5.28 4.81 8.28
C ARG A 271 -3.98 5.50 8.66
N ALA A 272 -2.85 5.01 8.17
CA ALA A 272 -1.55 5.64 8.36
C ALA A 272 -1.49 7.06 7.78
N ALA A 273 -2.08 7.29 6.59
CA ALA A 273 -2.18 8.62 5.99
C ALA A 273 -3.06 9.56 6.83
N ASP A 274 -4.17 9.07 7.40
CA ASP A 274 -5.02 9.86 8.30
C ASP A 274 -4.34 10.21 9.63
N LEU A 275 -3.58 9.26 10.21
CA LEU A 275 -2.74 9.51 11.38
C LEU A 275 -1.65 10.54 11.08
N ALA A 276 -1.00 10.47 9.92
CA ALA A 276 -0.02 11.46 9.47
C ALA A 276 -0.64 12.87 9.37
N ARG A 277 -1.86 12.96 8.83
CA ARG A 277 -2.62 14.21 8.80
C ARG A 277 -2.90 14.73 10.20
N ALA A 278 -3.37 13.87 11.12
CA ALA A 278 -3.66 14.23 12.51
C ALA A 278 -2.40 14.74 13.24
N GLN A 279 -1.25 14.08 13.06
CA GLN A 279 0.03 14.51 13.61
C GLN A 279 0.43 15.89 13.08
N ALA A 280 0.25 16.16 11.79
CA ALA A 280 0.49 17.49 11.22
C ALA A 280 -0.44 18.57 11.82
N VAL A 281 -1.68 18.23 12.19
CA VAL A 281 -2.57 19.14 12.93
C VAL A 281 -2.07 19.38 14.35
N ILE A 282 -1.61 18.35 15.07
CA ILE A 282 -1.03 18.48 16.41
C ILE A 282 0.15 19.45 16.37
N GLU A 283 1.11 19.23 15.46
CA GLU A 283 2.29 20.07 15.31
C GLU A 283 1.92 21.53 14.99
N ALA A 284 1.05 21.75 14.01
CA ALA A 284 0.60 23.09 13.64
C ALA A 284 -0.11 23.80 14.81
N THR A 285 -0.83 23.05 15.64
CA THR A 285 -1.55 23.56 16.81
C THR A 285 -0.59 23.91 17.96
N VAL A 286 0.42 23.08 18.21
CA VAL A 286 1.48 23.36 19.18
C VAL A 286 2.22 24.64 18.77
N ASP A 287 2.60 24.77 17.50
CA ASP A 287 3.32 25.94 16.99
C ASP A 287 2.47 27.20 17.08
N ALA A 288 1.17 27.13 16.76
CA ALA A 288 0.26 28.26 16.90
C ALA A 288 0.03 28.67 18.35
N THR A 289 -0.11 27.70 19.26
CA THR A 289 -0.27 27.94 20.69
C THR A 289 0.98 28.66 21.25
N ARG A 290 2.18 28.21 20.86
CA ARG A 290 3.46 28.84 21.22
C ARG A 290 3.64 30.23 20.62
N ALA A 291 3.14 30.45 19.40
CA ALA A 291 3.16 31.75 18.74
C ALA A 291 2.10 32.73 19.28
N GLY A 292 1.24 32.31 20.21
CA GLY A 292 0.21 33.15 20.80
C GLY A 292 -0.94 33.46 19.83
N VAL A 293 -1.22 32.58 18.87
CA VAL A 293 -2.39 32.72 18.00
C VAL A 293 -3.66 32.69 18.87
N PRO A 294 -4.61 33.62 18.68
CA PRO A 294 -5.83 33.66 19.49
C PRO A 294 -6.76 32.49 19.14
N LEU A 295 -6.65 31.38 19.85
CA LEU A 295 -7.50 30.18 19.72
C LEU A 295 -8.69 30.16 20.71
N GLY A 296 -8.84 31.22 21.50
CA GLY A 296 -9.81 31.33 22.58
C GLY A 296 -9.26 30.83 23.91
N THR A 297 -9.69 31.46 25.01
CA THR A 297 -9.11 31.26 26.35
C THR A 297 -9.12 29.80 26.79
N LYS A 298 -10.23 29.08 26.57
CA LYS A 298 -10.40 27.67 26.95
C LYS A 298 -9.45 26.75 26.16
N VAL A 299 -9.45 26.84 24.83
CA VAL A 299 -8.56 26.03 23.97
C VAL A 299 -7.10 26.39 24.23
N GLN A 300 -6.78 27.67 24.40
CA GLN A 300 -5.42 28.10 24.72
C GLN A 300 -4.94 27.52 26.05
N GLN A 301 -5.77 27.57 27.10
CA GLN A 301 -5.45 26.98 28.41
C GLN A 301 -5.28 25.46 28.31
N GLN A 302 -6.16 24.78 27.59
CA GLN A 302 -6.08 23.33 27.41
C GLN A 302 -4.85 22.92 26.60
N ASN A 303 -4.57 23.59 25.48
CA ASN A 303 -3.38 23.34 24.66
C ASN A 303 -2.11 23.60 25.48
N LEU A 304 -2.05 24.70 26.24
CA LEU A 304 -0.93 24.98 27.13
C LEU A 304 -0.79 23.93 28.23
N ALA A 305 -1.89 23.46 28.81
CA ALA A 305 -1.88 22.38 29.80
C ALA A 305 -1.35 21.08 29.21
N ALA A 306 -1.82 20.69 28.01
CA ALA A 306 -1.35 19.51 27.29
C ALA A 306 0.15 19.61 26.94
N ILE A 307 0.59 20.74 26.39
CA ILE A 307 2.01 21.02 26.10
C ILE A 307 2.85 20.98 27.37
N THR A 308 2.37 21.57 28.46
CA THR A 308 3.07 21.59 29.75
C THR A 308 3.15 20.18 30.33
N ALA A 309 2.06 19.40 30.29
CA ALA A 309 2.04 18.02 30.77
C ALA A 309 2.99 17.14 29.97
N ALA A 310 3.01 17.24 28.64
CA ALA A 310 3.97 16.55 27.79
C ALA A 310 5.42 16.94 28.12
N THR A 311 5.67 18.24 28.30
CA THR A 311 7.00 18.75 28.69
C THR A 311 7.41 18.28 30.08
N GLN A 312 6.48 18.20 31.03
CA GLN A 312 6.72 17.71 32.38
C GLN A 312 7.05 16.22 32.40
N VAL A 313 6.34 15.40 31.62
CA VAL A 313 6.65 13.97 31.46
C VAL A 313 8.07 13.82 30.91
N TRP A 314 8.41 14.58 29.87
CA TRP A 314 9.76 14.59 29.28
C TRP A 314 10.85 15.01 30.28
N LEU A 315 10.65 16.10 31.03
CA LEU A 315 11.58 16.56 32.06
C LEU A 315 11.74 15.54 33.20
N GLN A 316 10.63 14.91 33.63
CA GLN A 316 10.67 13.85 34.65
C GLN A 316 11.41 12.61 34.16
N GLN A 317 11.39 12.33 32.86
CA GLN A 317 12.12 11.22 32.25
C GLN A 317 13.61 11.51 32.13
N LEU A 318 13.99 12.73 31.71
CA LEU A 318 15.39 13.18 31.71
C LEU A 318 16.05 13.10 33.10
N LEU A 319 15.28 13.34 34.17
CA LEU A 319 15.76 13.25 35.55
C LEU A 319 15.88 11.81 36.09
N ARG A 320 15.34 10.79 35.40
CA ARG A 320 15.35 9.36 35.81
C ARG A 320 16.55 8.56 35.27
N MET A 321 17.39 9.17 34.45
CA MET A 321 18.66 8.64 33.94
C MET A 321 19.77 8.73 34.99
N THR A 322 19.84 7.79 35.94
CA THR A 322 21.00 7.66 36.86
C THR A 322 21.61 6.25 36.87
N PRO A 323 22.95 6.12 37.08
CA PRO A 323 23.70 4.86 37.04
C PRO A 323 23.20 3.75 37.99
N GLN A 324 22.39 4.09 39.00
CA GLN A 324 21.85 3.12 39.96
C GLN A 324 20.81 2.18 39.34
N ARG A 325 20.19 2.54 38.21
CA ARG A 325 19.13 1.72 37.56
C ARG A 325 19.68 0.59 36.67
N LEU A 326 20.83 0.79 36.03
CA LEU A 326 21.59 -0.25 35.30
C LEU A 326 21.91 -1.47 36.18
N ARG A 327 22.10 -1.24 37.49
CA ARG A 327 22.35 -2.31 38.48
C ARG A 327 21.10 -3.09 38.88
N LEU A 328 19.90 -2.52 38.72
CA LEU A 328 18.62 -3.15 39.02
C LEU A 328 18.10 -3.98 37.84
N TYR A 329 18.30 -3.50 36.61
CA TYR A 329 17.87 -4.20 35.39
C TYR A 329 18.60 -5.55 35.20
N ASN A 330 19.91 -5.59 35.46
CA ASN A 330 20.71 -6.82 35.44
C ASN A 330 20.28 -7.86 36.50
N LYS A 331 19.45 -7.48 37.49
CA LYS A 331 18.92 -8.41 38.50
C LYS A 331 17.56 -9.00 38.14
N LEU A 332 16.84 -8.46 37.15
CA LEU A 332 15.44 -8.82 36.89
C LEU A 332 15.19 -9.63 35.60
N ALA A 333 16.14 -9.71 34.67
CA ALA A 333 15.96 -10.43 33.40
C ALA A 333 16.29 -11.93 33.51
N ARG A 334 15.42 -12.73 34.15
CA ARG A 334 15.38 -14.20 33.97
C ARG A 334 13.96 -14.74 34.11
N THR A 335 13.20 -14.74 33.01
CA THR A 335 12.03 -15.60 32.85
C THR A 335 11.90 -16.03 31.38
N PRO A 336 11.90 -17.33 31.04
CA PRO A 336 11.79 -17.81 29.66
C PRO A 336 10.33 -17.94 29.19
N ALA A 337 10.09 -17.70 27.90
CA ALA A 337 8.79 -17.82 27.22
C ALA A 337 8.49 -19.27 26.75
N PRO A 338 7.21 -19.66 26.58
CA PRO A 338 6.81 -21.04 26.28
C PRO A 338 6.78 -21.40 24.77
N ALA A 339 6.89 -22.70 24.49
CA ALA A 339 7.06 -23.36 23.19
C ALA A 339 5.77 -23.55 22.35
N ARG A 340 5.91 -23.67 21.02
CA ARG A 340 4.87 -24.03 20.02
C ARG A 340 4.98 -25.50 19.58
N SER A 341 3.85 -26.12 19.19
CA SER A 341 3.69 -27.55 18.83
C SER A 341 3.67 -27.83 17.32
N ASP A 342 4.13 -29.03 16.95
CA ASP A 342 4.09 -29.69 15.62
C ASP A 342 2.77 -30.43 15.36
N ASP A 343 2.33 -30.55 14.10
CA ASP A 343 1.67 -31.77 13.59
C ASP A 343 1.73 -31.90 12.03
N PRO A 344 2.07 -33.08 11.45
CA PRO A 344 2.05 -33.35 10.01
C PRO A 344 1.08 -34.50 9.62
N SER A 345 0.07 -34.25 8.78
CA SER A 345 -0.67 -35.32 8.10
C SER A 345 -1.29 -34.87 6.75
N GLY A 346 -0.83 -35.44 5.63
CA GLY A 346 -1.44 -35.33 4.29
C GLY A 346 -0.93 -36.44 3.34
N PRO A 347 -1.75 -36.97 2.41
CA PRO A 347 -1.51 -38.27 1.73
C PRO A 347 -0.70 -38.16 0.41
N PRO A 348 -0.17 -39.29 -0.12
CA PRO A 348 0.80 -39.28 -1.23
C PRO A 348 0.15 -39.27 -2.62
N ASN A 349 0.77 -38.55 -3.56
CA ASN A 349 0.34 -38.40 -4.95
C ASN A 349 1.02 -39.43 -5.87
N LEU A 350 0.25 -40.08 -6.73
CA LEU A 350 0.67 -41.10 -7.70
C LEU A 350 0.94 -40.44 -9.06
N ASP A 351 2.22 -40.22 -9.41
CA ASP A 351 2.60 -39.94 -10.81
C ASP A 351 4.05 -40.36 -11.23
N PRO A 352 4.50 -41.63 -11.04
CA PRO A 352 5.89 -42.00 -11.32
C PRO A 352 6.13 -42.65 -12.70
N VAL A 353 5.07 -43.01 -13.45
CA VAL A 353 5.23 -43.90 -14.62
C VAL A 353 5.71 -43.15 -15.88
N ASN A 354 5.42 -41.85 -16.01
CA ASN A 354 5.89 -41.04 -17.14
C ASN A 354 7.22 -40.31 -16.90
N THR A 355 7.67 -40.17 -15.64
CA THR A 355 8.93 -39.50 -15.28
C THR A 355 10.16 -40.37 -15.52
N TRP A 356 10.01 -41.70 -15.60
CA TRP A 356 11.13 -42.64 -15.69
C TRP A 356 11.72 -42.76 -17.11
N SER A 357 10.88 -42.76 -18.15
CA SER A 357 11.33 -42.80 -19.55
C SER A 357 12.00 -41.49 -19.98
N VAL A 358 11.46 -40.35 -19.53
CA VAL A 358 12.00 -39.00 -19.79
C VAL A 358 13.34 -38.79 -19.09
N ASN A 359 13.50 -39.22 -17.83
CA ASN A 359 14.78 -39.12 -17.11
C ASN A 359 15.90 -39.96 -17.72
N ARG A 360 15.59 -41.16 -18.26
CA ARG A 360 16.59 -42.00 -18.92
C ARG A 360 17.03 -41.43 -20.26
N LEU A 361 16.09 -40.89 -21.04
CA LEU A 361 16.41 -40.22 -22.30
C LEU A 361 17.29 -38.99 -22.08
N LEU A 362 16.97 -38.15 -21.07
CA LEU A 362 17.80 -37.00 -20.67
C LEU A 362 19.23 -37.41 -20.34
N ARG A 363 19.46 -38.60 -19.76
CA ARG A 363 20.81 -39.14 -19.55
C ARG A 363 21.50 -39.60 -20.83
N TRP A 364 20.78 -40.16 -21.79
CA TRP A 364 21.37 -40.67 -23.05
C TRP A 364 21.75 -39.56 -24.02
N ILE A 365 21.03 -38.44 -23.98
CA ILE A 365 21.29 -37.27 -24.83
C ILE A 365 22.14 -36.20 -24.14
N GLU A 366 22.61 -36.46 -22.91
CA GLU A 366 23.31 -35.51 -22.01
C GLU A 366 22.50 -34.24 -21.69
N GLY A 367 21.18 -34.34 -21.71
CA GLY A 367 20.26 -33.22 -21.58
C GLY A 367 20.37 -32.23 -22.75
N PRO A 368 19.47 -31.23 -22.82
CA PRO A 368 19.57 -30.17 -23.82
C PRO A 368 20.74 -29.20 -23.56
N ILE A 369 21.48 -29.36 -22.45
CA ILE A 369 22.45 -28.39 -21.94
C ILE A 369 23.85 -29.00 -21.93
N SER A 370 24.49 -28.94 -23.09
CA SER A 370 25.96 -28.97 -23.19
C SER A 370 26.37 -27.74 -23.99
N GLU A 371 27.35 -26.96 -23.51
CA GLU A 371 27.81 -25.68 -24.10
C GLU A 371 28.50 -25.80 -25.48
N GLY A 372 28.01 -26.66 -26.38
CA GLY A 372 28.59 -26.88 -27.70
C GLY A 372 27.62 -27.49 -28.71
N THR A 373 28.01 -27.47 -30.00
CA THR A 373 27.24 -28.04 -31.10
C THR A 373 26.89 -29.51 -30.80
N PRO A 374 25.61 -29.93 -30.88
CA PRO A 374 25.19 -31.27 -30.50
C PRO A 374 25.94 -32.34 -31.31
N LYS A 375 26.64 -33.22 -30.59
CA LYS A 375 27.36 -34.38 -31.17
C LYS A 375 26.38 -35.46 -31.59
N ARG A 376 26.70 -36.18 -32.67
CA ARG A 376 25.92 -37.33 -33.15
C ARG A 376 25.88 -38.42 -32.07
N LEU A 377 24.68 -38.90 -31.72
CA LEU A 377 24.47 -39.94 -30.72
C LEU A 377 25.09 -41.28 -31.16
N ASP A 378 26.02 -41.81 -30.35
CA ASP A 378 26.56 -43.16 -30.53
C ASP A 378 25.61 -44.20 -29.90
N ARG A 379 24.66 -44.63 -30.71
CA ARG A 379 23.59 -45.58 -30.35
C ARG A 379 24.15 -46.90 -29.81
N LYS A 380 25.31 -47.34 -30.31
CA LYS A 380 25.96 -48.58 -29.89
C LYS A 380 26.56 -48.46 -28.49
N ALA A 381 27.19 -47.32 -28.19
CA ALA A 381 27.75 -47.06 -26.87
C ALA A 381 26.65 -46.96 -25.78
N ILE A 382 25.50 -46.37 -26.11
CA ILE A 382 24.36 -46.22 -25.18
C ILE A 382 23.75 -47.57 -24.82
N VAL A 383 23.54 -48.45 -25.81
CA VAL A 383 23.05 -49.82 -25.58
C VAL A 383 24.04 -50.62 -24.72
N ALA A 384 25.35 -50.48 -24.95
CA ALA A 384 26.38 -51.17 -24.16
C ALA A 384 26.45 -50.68 -22.70
N SER A 385 26.34 -49.38 -22.48
CA SER A 385 26.34 -48.76 -21.13
C SER A 385 25.12 -49.20 -20.31
N GLU A 386 23.93 -49.21 -20.91
CA GLU A 386 22.72 -49.68 -20.21
C GLU A 386 22.73 -51.17 -19.91
N LYS A 387 23.31 -51.99 -20.80
CA LYS A 387 23.54 -53.41 -20.51
C LYS A 387 24.48 -53.58 -19.31
N ALA A 388 25.54 -52.77 -19.21
CA ALA A 388 26.47 -52.80 -18.08
C ALA A 388 25.82 -52.35 -16.75
N VAL A 389 25.06 -51.26 -16.75
CA VAL A 389 24.36 -50.75 -15.56
C VAL A 389 23.28 -51.74 -15.08
N ARG A 390 22.55 -52.38 -16.00
CA ARG A 390 21.59 -53.44 -15.66
C ARG A 390 22.29 -54.68 -15.10
N GLN A 391 23.48 -55.03 -15.60
CA GLN A 391 24.28 -56.13 -15.06
C GLN A 391 24.79 -55.82 -13.65
N GLU A 392 25.23 -54.58 -13.39
CA GLU A 392 25.71 -54.15 -12.08
C GLU A 392 24.57 -54.06 -11.05
N ALA A 393 23.39 -53.58 -11.46
CA ALA A 393 22.19 -53.57 -10.62
C ALA A 393 21.71 -54.99 -10.26
N ARG A 394 21.83 -55.96 -11.20
CA ARG A 394 21.55 -57.39 -10.96
C ARG A 394 22.50 -57.99 -9.91
N VAL A 395 23.78 -57.63 -9.95
CA VAL A 395 24.79 -58.09 -8.98
C VAL A 395 24.55 -57.49 -7.60
N LYS A 396 24.20 -56.20 -7.51
CA LYS A 396 24.00 -55.49 -6.23
C LYS A 396 22.72 -55.87 -5.50
N THR A 397 21.66 -56.26 -6.21
CA THR A 397 20.36 -56.56 -5.59
C THR A 397 20.18 -58.04 -5.20
N LYS A 398 21.17 -58.91 -5.45
CA LYS A 398 21.09 -60.36 -5.21
C LYS A 398 19.75 -60.97 -5.68
N MET A 399 19.28 -60.55 -6.86
CA MET A 399 18.08 -61.17 -7.42
C MET A 399 18.37 -62.66 -7.71
N PRO A 400 17.48 -63.59 -7.32
CA PRO A 400 17.69 -65.00 -7.57
C PRO A 400 17.81 -65.29 -9.07
N ASP A 401 18.82 -66.07 -9.46
CA ASP A 401 19.16 -66.42 -10.87
C ASP A 401 17.98 -66.96 -11.69
N LYS A 402 16.90 -67.40 -11.05
CA LYS A 402 15.74 -68.02 -11.69
C LYS A 402 14.69 -67.04 -12.24
N LEU A 403 14.75 -65.75 -11.90
CA LEU A 403 13.88 -64.72 -12.52
C LEU A 403 14.61 -63.89 -13.59
N ALA A 404 15.89 -64.16 -13.84
CA ALA A 404 16.75 -63.31 -14.68
C ALA A 404 16.69 -63.61 -16.19
N ARG A 405 15.78 -64.48 -16.66
CA ARG A 405 15.72 -64.88 -18.07
C ARG A 405 14.35 -64.63 -18.68
N ALA A 406 14.08 -63.39 -19.05
CA ALA A 406 13.26 -63.00 -20.22
C ALA A 406 13.05 -61.48 -20.25
N ASP A 407 14.12 -60.69 -20.33
CA ASP A 407 13.96 -59.28 -20.70
C ASP A 407 14.79 -59.05 -21.96
N LEU A 408 14.06 -58.79 -23.05
CA LEU A 408 14.59 -58.64 -24.40
C LEU A 408 15.64 -57.52 -24.41
N ASP A 409 16.79 -57.81 -25.00
CA ASP A 409 17.90 -56.87 -25.10
C ASP A 409 17.47 -55.63 -25.91
N LEU A 410 17.54 -54.45 -25.28
CA LEU A 410 17.32 -53.13 -25.90
C LEU A 410 18.08 -53.04 -27.25
N THR A 411 17.37 -52.75 -28.34
CA THR A 411 17.96 -52.62 -29.69
C THR A 411 18.16 -51.16 -30.10
N GLU A 412 18.99 -50.91 -31.12
CA GLU A 412 19.20 -49.56 -31.66
C GLU A 412 17.92 -48.94 -32.24
N ALA A 413 17.00 -49.76 -32.77
CA ALA A 413 15.72 -49.29 -33.31
C ALA A 413 14.75 -48.80 -32.20
N ASP A 414 14.79 -49.41 -31.02
CA ASP A 414 14.02 -48.96 -29.85
C ASP A 414 14.54 -47.60 -29.35
N VAL A 415 15.85 -47.37 -29.46
CA VAL A 415 16.49 -46.09 -29.13
C VAL A 415 16.07 -45.02 -30.15
N ASP A 416 16.04 -45.33 -31.44
CA ASP A 416 15.61 -44.39 -32.49
C ASP A 416 14.15 -43.94 -32.35
N LEU A 417 13.24 -44.89 -32.11
CA LEU A 417 11.82 -44.57 -31.90
C LEU A 417 11.63 -43.70 -30.64
N ALA A 418 12.36 -43.99 -29.57
CA ALA A 418 12.32 -43.20 -28.33
C ALA A 418 12.87 -41.77 -28.54
N VAL A 419 13.92 -41.62 -29.34
CA VAL A 419 14.50 -40.30 -29.67
C VAL A 419 13.54 -39.46 -30.51
N GLN A 420 12.94 -40.02 -31.55
CA GLN A 420 12.02 -39.30 -32.44
C GLN A 420 10.74 -38.85 -31.71
N ASN A 421 10.14 -39.74 -30.91
CA ASN A 421 8.97 -39.38 -30.10
C ASN A 421 9.28 -38.24 -29.12
N ALA A 422 10.48 -38.22 -28.55
CA ALA A 422 10.88 -37.18 -27.62
C ALA A 422 11.13 -35.83 -28.30
N LEU A 423 11.76 -35.83 -29.48
CA LEU A 423 11.97 -34.60 -30.25
C LEU A 423 10.64 -33.95 -30.67
N SER A 424 9.69 -34.75 -31.17
CA SER A 424 8.34 -34.28 -31.53
C SER A 424 7.58 -33.74 -30.30
N THR A 425 7.62 -34.47 -29.18
CA THR A 425 6.97 -34.03 -27.92
C THR A 425 7.58 -32.72 -27.39
N THR A 426 8.90 -32.57 -27.48
CA THR A 426 9.59 -31.35 -27.03
C THR A 426 9.27 -30.15 -27.94
N ALA A 427 9.17 -30.37 -29.25
CA ALA A 427 8.73 -29.33 -30.18
C ALA A 427 7.30 -28.87 -29.89
N ALA A 428 6.37 -29.81 -29.60
CA ALA A 428 5.00 -29.48 -29.23
C ALA A 428 4.91 -28.64 -27.94
N PHE A 429 5.78 -28.93 -26.97
CA PHE A 429 5.88 -28.16 -25.73
C PHE A 429 6.37 -26.73 -25.98
N PHE A 430 7.46 -26.54 -26.76
CA PHE A 430 7.97 -25.20 -27.06
C PHE A 430 7.03 -24.34 -27.89
N ILE A 431 6.21 -24.94 -28.76
CA ILE A 431 5.15 -24.22 -29.49
C ILE A 431 4.16 -23.59 -28.51
N GLY A 432 3.59 -24.39 -27.59
CA GLY A 432 2.62 -23.88 -26.61
C GLY A 432 3.24 -22.81 -25.70
N ASP A 433 4.48 -23.01 -25.26
CA ASP A 433 5.19 -22.07 -24.39
C ASP A 433 5.49 -20.73 -25.10
N ILE A 434 5.87 -20.75 -26.38
CA ILE A 434 6.05 -19.55 -27.19
C ILE A 434 4.72 -18.80 -27.39
N GLU A 435 3.64 -19.51 -27.74
CA GLU A 435 2.33 -18.90 -27.99
C GLU A 435 1.79 -18.21 -26.72
N ASP A 436 1.90 -18.87 -25.56
CA ASP A 436 1.50 -18.31 -24.26
C ASP A 436 2.31 -17.06 -23.89
N MET A 437 3.62 -17.05 -24.17
CA MET A 437 4.48 -15.90 -23.86
C MET A 437 4.27 -14.73 -24.81
N LEU A 438 4.07 -14.97 -26.11
CA LEU A 438 3.76 -13.91 -27.07
C LEU A 438 2.41 -13.25 -26.77
N PHE A 439 1.43 -14.04 -26.29
CA PHE A 439 0.16 -13.50 -25.80
C PHE A 439 0.36 -12.54 -24.62
N ARG A 440 1.19 -12.92 -23.63
CA ARG A 440 1.51 -12.08 -22.46
C ARG A 440 2.29 -10.81 -22.82
N VAL A 441 3.25 -10.91 -23.71
CA VAL A 441 4.06 -9.77 -24.17
C VAL A 441 3.21 -8.74 -24.90
N LYS A 442 2.24 -9.19 -25.70
CA LYS A 442 1.26 -8.33 -26.37
C LYS A 442 0.36 -7.58 -25.38
N ALA A 443 0.00 -8.21 -24.26
CA ALA A 443 -0.77 -7.56 -23.19
C ALA A 443 0.02 -6.48 -22.44
N LEU A 444 1.36 -6.58 -22.42
CA LEU A 444 2.28 -5.65 -21.77
C LEU A 444 2.80 -4.53 -22.71
N ASP A 445 2.29 -4.44 -23.94
CA ASP A 445 2.70 -3.52 -25.01
C ASP A 445 4.22 -3.42 -25.23
N ASN A 446 4.92 -4.54 -25.08
CA ASN A 446 6.37 -4.62 -25.21
C ASN A 446 6.75 -5.34 -26.52
N THR A 447 7.45 -4.65 -27.42
CA THR A 447 8.00 -5.26 -28.65
C THR A 447 9.51 -5.44 -28.52
N SER A 448 9.91 -6.46 -27.74
CA SER A 448 11.33 -6.81 -27.59
C SER A 448 11.87 -7.61 -28.78
N THR A 449 13.18 -7.57 -28.98
CA THR A 449 13.86 -8.41 -29.99
C THR A 449 13.70 -9.91 -29.70
N ALA A 450 13.51 -10.29 -28.43
CA ALA A 450 13.26 -11.67 -28.01
C ALA A 450 11.85 -12.17 -28.40
N SER A 451 10.85 -11.29 -28.46
CA SER A 451 9.50 -11.67 -28.88
C SER A 451 9.44 -11.98 -30.37
N GLN A 452 10.11 -11.17 -31.19
CA GLN A 452 10.24 -11.45 -32.63
C GLN A 452 10.98 -12.78 -32.88
N ALA A 453 12.07 -13.03 -32.16
CA ALA A 453 12.84 -14.27 -32.28
C ALA A 453 11.99 -15.52 -31.92
N CYS A 454 11.11 -15.44 -30.93
CA CYS A 454 10.20 -16.54 -30.60
C CYS A 454 9.12 -16.73 -31.68
N SER A 455 8.56 -15.64 -32.21
CA SER A 455 7.57 -15.69 -33.30
C SER A 455 8.13 -16.37 -34.56
N ASP A 456 9.39 -16.10 -34.92
CA ASP A 456 10.03 -16.65 -36.11
C ASP A 456 10.29 -18.17 -36.01
N LEU A 457 10.34 -18.72 -34.79
CA LEU A 457 10.63 -20.14 -34.52
C LEU A 457 9.40 -21.05 -34.55
N LEU A 458 8.19 -20.52 -34.49
CA LEU A 458 6.95 -21.32 -34.46
C LEU A 458 6.82 -22.22 -35.71
N ALA A 459 6.96 -21.65 -36.91
CA ALA A 459 6.78 -22.42 -38.15
C ALA A 459 7.80 -23.57 -38.32
N PRO A 460 9.11 -23.38 -38.05
CA PRO A 460 10.07 -24.48 -37.96
C PRO A 460 9.73 -25.54 -36.91
N LEU A 461 9.26 -25.16 -35.71
CA LEU A 461 8.92 -26.11 -34.64
C LEU A 461 7.69 -26.95 -34.97
N HIS A 462 6.67 -26.36 -35.62
CA HIS A 462 5.50 -27.11 -36.11
C HIS A 462 5.92 -28.21 -37.10
N ARG A 463 6.86 -27.92 -38.01
CA ARG A 463 7.38 -28.92 -38.94
C ARG A 463 8.13 -30.05 -38.24
N LEU A 464 8.87 -29.76 -37.17
CA LEU A 464 9.58 -30.76 -36.37
C LEU A 464 8.61 -31.64 -35.55
N LYS A 465 7.50 -31.07 -35.08
CA LYS A 465 6.45 -31.82 -34.37
C LYS A 465 5.78 -32.86 -35.29
N ASP A 466 5.55 -32.51 -36.54
CA ASP A 466 4.75 -33.30 -37.48
C ASP A 466 5.57 -34.33 -38.30
N ASP A 467 6.91 -34.23 -38.31
CA ASP A 467 7.80 -35.12 -39.07
C ASP A 467 8.32 -36.31 -38.25
N LEU A 468 8.18 -37.53 -38.78
CA LEU A 468 8.53 -38.81 -38.12
C LEU A 468 9.97 -39.29 -38.40
N GLN A 469 10.71 -38.61 -39.31
CA GLN A 469 12.08 -38.98 -39.68
C GLN A 469 13.00 -37.76 -39.74
N SER A 470 12.95 -36.93 -38.70
CA SER A 470 13.78 -35.74 -38.62
C SER A 470 15.25 -36.06 -38.30
N ASP A 471 16.16 -35.34 -38.96
CA ASP A 471 17.60 -35.39 -38.66
C ASP A 471 17.85 -34.91 -37.23
N ASP A 472 18.17 -35.86 -36.33
CA ASP A 472 18.36 -35.63 -34.89
C ASP A 472 19.24 -34.40 -34.59
N GLN A 473 20.29 -34.17 -35.37
CA GLN A 473 21.22 -33.08 -35.11
C GLN A 473 20.60 -31.71 -35.42
N LYS A 474 19.85 -31.64 -36.53
CA LYS A 474 19.13 -30.42 -36.93
C LYS A 474 17.94 -30.14 -36.02
N ALA A 475 17.20 -31.19 -35.64
CA ALA A 475 16.11 -31.12 -34.68
C ALA A 475 16.58 -30.57 -33.33
N ARG A 476 17.68 -31.12 -32.78
CA ARG A 476 18.26 -30.64 -31.53
C ARG A 476 18.79 -29.22 -31.61
N ALA A 477 19.40 -28.82 -32.74
CA ALA A 477 19.85 -27.44 -32.94
C ALA A 477 18.68 -26.45 -32.97
N LEU A 478 17.56 -26.82 -33.60
CA LEU A 478 16.36 -25.99 -33.64
C LEU A 478 15.69 -25.86 -32.26
N LEU A 479 15.57 -26.97 -31.51
CA LEU A 479 15.05 -26.96 -30.14
C LEU A 479 15.93 -26.12 -29.21
N HIS A 480 17.26 -26.15 -29.37
CA HIS A 480 18.17 -25.31 -28.61
C HIS A 480 17.98 -23.81 -28.92
N GLN A 481 17.77 -23.45 -30.20
CA GLN A 481 17.45 -22.07 -30.57
C GLN A 481 16.13 -21.59 -29.95
N ALA A 482 15.11 -22.46 -29.94
CA ALA A 482 13.84 -22.19 -29.26
C ALA A 482 14.01 -21.97 -27.76
N GLU A 483 14.76 -22.82 -27.07
CA GLU A 483 15.02 -22.69 -25.64
C GLU A 483 15.76 -21.38 -25.30
N VAL A 484 16.75 -20.99 -26.10
CA VAL A 484 17.48 -19.71 -25.90
C VAL A 484 16.55 -18.52 -26.09
N ALA A 485 15.74 -18.51 -27.15
CA ALA A 485 14.79 -17.43 -27.42
C ALA A 485 13.71 -17.33 -26.33
N ILE A 486 13.13 -18.48 -25.93
CA ILE A 486 12.20 -18.61 -24.80
C ILE A 486 12.86 -18.11 -23.51
N GLY A 487 14.11 -18.49 -23.25
CA GLY A 487 14.85 -18.08 -22.06
C GLY A 487 15.10 -16.58 -21.99
N LEU A 488 15.37 -15.94 -23.13
CA LEU A 488 15.51 -14.47 -23.24
C LEU A 488 14.16 -13.78 -23.06
N LEU A 489 13.10 -14.26 -23.73
CA LEU A 489 11.77 -13.68 -23.61
C LEU A 489 11.20 -13.83 -22.19
N ARG A 490 11.44 -14.98 -21.54
CA ARG A 490 11.12 -15.19 -20.13
C ARG A 490 11.88 -14.21 -19.25
N LYS A 491 13.16 -13.92 -19.50
CA LYS A 491 13.89 -12.90 -18.73
C LYS A 491 13.26 -11.52 -18.89
N ASP A 492 12.89 -11.13 -20.10
CA ASP A 492 12.25 -9.84 -20.38
C ASP A 492 10.87 -9.71 -19.70
N ILE A 493 10.01 -10.75 -19.77
CA ILE A 493 8.69 -10.78 -19.11
C ILE A 493 8.84 -10.85 -17.59
N ARG A 494 9.74 -11.70 -17.10
CA ARG A 494 9.95 -11.98 -15.67
C ARG A 494 10.53 -10.79 -14.93
N VAL A 495 11.38 -9.98 -15.58
CA VAL A 495 11.91 -8.73 -15.00
C VAL A 495 10.81 -7.70 -14.76
N LEU A 496 9.71 -7.71 -15.54
CA LEU A 496 8.61 -6.76 -15.41
C LEU A 496 7.52 -7.20 -14.42
N GLU A 497 7.17 -8.50 -14.36
CA GLU A 497 6.10 -9.02 -13.48
C GLU A 497 6.58 -9.41 -12.06
N ILE A 498 7.83 -9.91 -11.90
CA ILE A 498 8.34 -10.33 -10.57
C ILE A 498 8.70 -9.13 -9.69
N ASP A 499 9.11 -8.02 -10.28
CA ASP A 499 9.55 -6.84 -9.55
C ASP A 499 8.39 -6.18 -8.79
N ALA A 500 7.21 -6.04 -9.41
CA ALA A 500 6.02 -5.46 -8.78
C ALA A 500 5.48 -6.31 -7.60
N ARG A 501 5.32 -7.63 -7.80
CA ARG A 501 4.83 -8.54 -6.73
C ARG A 501 5.83 -8.66 -5.57
N THR A 502 7.13 -8.69 -5.86
CA THR A 502 8.18 -8.76 -4.82
C THR A 502 8.21 -7.45 -4.01
N ARG A 503 8.10 -6.29 -4.66
CA ARG A 503 8.00 -4.98 -4.02
C ARG A 503 6.75 -4.87 -3.12
N GLN A 504 5.59 -5.31 -3.61
CA GLN A 504 4.34 -5.31 -2.84
C GLN A 504 4.43 -6.24 -1.61
N ARG A 505 4.96 -7.46 -1.79
CA ARG A 505 5.16 -8.39 -0.68
C ARG A 505 6.15 -7.84 0.35
N PHE A 506 7.24 -7.22 -0.10
CA PHE A 506 8.20 -6.58 0.80
C PHE A 506 7.56 -5.43 1.58
N ALA A 507 6.76 -4.58 0.94
CA ALA A 507 6.03 -3.49 1.60
C ALA A 507 5.11 -4.01 2.71
N LEU A 508 4.31 -5.04 2.41
CA LEU A 508 3.44 -5.70 3.39
C LEU A 508 4.23 -6.27 4.56
N GLN A 509 5.29 -7.04 4.28
CA GLN A 509 6.10 -7.68 5.33
C GLN A 509 6.88 -6.66 6.17
N LEU A 510 7.36 -5.57 5.55
CA LEU A 510 7.99 -4.46 6.26
C LEU A 510 6.98 -3.80 7.22
N GLN A 511 5.76 -3.54 6.75
CA GLN A 511 4.71 -2.95 7.59
C GLN A 511 4.31 -3.87 8.74
N MET A 512 4.14 -5.17 8.49
CA MET A 512 3.85 -6.16 9.53
C MET A 512 4.98 -6.22 10.57
N ALA A 513 6.23 -6.23 10.11
CA ALA A 513 7.40 -6.24 11.00
C ALA A 513 7.47 -4.94 11.83
N LEU A 514 7.23 -3.77 11.23
CA LEU A 514 7.20 -2.48 11.93
C LEU A 514 6.06 -2.41 12.96
N ALA A 515 4.88 -2.94 12.65
CA ALA A 515 3.72 -2.94 13.55
C ALA A 515 3.90 -3.89 14.74
N GLY A 516 4.61 -5.01 14.53
CA GLY A 516 4.90 -5.99 15.57
C GLY A 516 6.09 -5.62 16.47
N GLU A 517 6.84 -4.57 16.13
CA GLU A 517 8.11 -4.24 16.78
C GLU A 517 7.99 -3.04 17.72
N SER A 518 8.59 -3.16 18.91
CA SER A 518 8.69 -2.04 19.84
C SER A 518 9.83 -1.10 19.43
N MET A 519 9.49 0.18 19.25
CA MET A 519 10.46 1.25 19.01
C MET A 519 11.14 1.59 20.34
N VAL A 520 12.42 1.26 20.49
CA VAL A 520 13.20 1.44 21.72
C VAL A 520 14.50 2.15 21.40
N GLU A 521 14.76 3.30 22.01
CA GLU A 521 15.97 4.08 21.75
C GLU A 521 17.24 3.24 21.98
N GLY A 522 18.14 3.25 21.01
CA GLY A 522 19.39 2.51 21.02
C GLY A 522 19.27 1.03 20.71
N LYS A 523 18.07 0.52 20.38
CA LYS A 523 17.86 -0.89 20.03
C LYS A 523 18.45 -1.18 18.65
N ARG A 524 19.41 -2.11 18.63
CA ARG A 524 20.19 -2.50 17.45
C ARG A 524 19.78 -3.85 16.84
N HIS A 525 18.75 -4.47 17.40
CA HIS A 525 18.23 -5.77 16.97
C HIS A 525 16.70 -5.75 17.07
N GLY A 526 16.04 -6.35 16.09
CA GLY A 526 14.59 -6.43 16.02
C GLY A 526 14.17 -7.67 15.23
N GLY A 527 12.93 -7.65 14.76
CA GLY A 527 12.33 -8.73 13.99
C GLY A 527 12.92 -8.90 12.59
N VAL A 528 12.34 -9.86 11.88
CA VAL A 528 12.71 -10.20 10.51
C VAL A 528 11.59 -9.70 9.59
N ILE A 529 11.97 -9.04 8.50
CA ILE A 529 11.05 -8.77 7.39
C ILE A 529 10.95 -10.10 6.64
N ASN A 530 9.82 -10.82 6.77
CA ASN A 530 9.64 -12.16 6.19
C ASN A 530 9.45 -12.13 4.67
N CYS A 531 10.36 -11.44 3.98
CA CYS A 531 10.49 -11.36 2.54
C CYS A 531 11.97 -11.58 2.21
N PRO A 532 12.37 -12.82 1.87
CA PRO A 532 13.74 -13.07 1.43
C PRO A 532 14.04 -12.30 0.15
N LEU A 533 15.15 -11.59 0.12
CA LEU A 533 15.60 -10.78 -1.01
C LEU A 533 17.05 -11.11 -1.38
N HIS A 534 17.41 -10.89 -2.64
CA HIS A 534 18.79 -10.98 -3.11
C HIS A 534 19.49 -9.62 -2.96
N ARG A 535 20.83 -9.63 -2.98
CA ARG A 535 21.64 -8.40 -2.97
C ARG A 535 21.28 -7.40 -4.05
N THR A 536 20.83 -7.90 -5.21
CA THR A 536 20.43 -7.11 -6.38
C THR A 536 19.14 -6.32 -6.15
N ASP A 537 18.36 -6.67 -5.12
CA ASP A 537 17.11 -5.98 -4.76
C ASP A 537 17.37 -4.77 -3.86
N TRP A 538 18.56 -4.69 -3.24
CA TRP A 538 18.92 -3.58 -2.35
C TRP A 538 18.71 -2.18 -2.95
N PRO A 539 19.11 -1.89 -4.22
CA PRO A 539 19.01 -0.55 -4.78
C PRO A 539 17.57 -0.01 -4.78
N TRP A 540 16.58 -0.82 -5.17
CA TRP A 540 15.19 -0.35 -5.20
C TRP A 540 14.62 -0.22 -3.79
N VAL A 541 15.01 -1.10 -2.85
CA VAL A 541 14.60 -0.98 -1.44
C VAL A 541 15.16 0.30 -0.83
N ALA A 542 16.44 0.60 -1.08
CA ALA A 542 17.07 1.82 -0.62
C ALA A 542 16.45 3.06 -1.28
N GLU A 543 16.20 3.02 -2.59
CA GLU A 543 15.53 4.12 -3.30
C GLU A 543 14.14 4.40 -2.74
N GLN A 544 13.36 3.35 -2.45
CA GLN A 544 11.98 3.50 -2.00
C GLN A 544 11.88 3.85 -0.51
N TYR A 545 12.69 3.23 0.36
CA TYR A 545 12.51 3.26 1.82
C TYR A 545 13.64 3.94 2.60
N ASN A 546 14.78 4.28 1.99
CA ASN A 546 15.83 4.98 2.73
C ASN A 546 15.44 6.45 2.99
N GLN A 547 15.70 6.91 4.21
CA GLN A 547 15.36 8.26 4.70
C GLN A 547 13.90 8.60 4.46
N ARG A 548 13.00 7.66 4.79
CA ARG A 548 11.55 7.85 4.68
C ARG A 548 10.91 8.00 6.04
N TRP A 549 10.01 8.97 6.16
CA TRP A 549 9.27 9.24 7.37
C TRP A 549 8.30 8.10 7.70
N LEU A 550 8.28 7.71 8.98
CA LEU A 550 7.31 6.80 9.57
C LEU A 550 6.32 7.61 10.43
N PRO A 551 5.11 7.89 9.92
CA PRO A 551 4.15 8.75 10.63
C PRO A 551 3.37 8.04 11.75
N TRP A 552 3.35 6.70 11.79
CA TRP A 552 2.50 5.92 12.67
C TRP A 552 3.06 5.51 14.04
N PRO A 553 4.37 5.31 14.28
CA PRO A 553 4.82 5.00 15.62
C PRO A 553 4.80 6.31 16.43
N GLY A 554 3.68 6.57 17.11
CA GLY A 554 3.49 7.76 17.94
C GLY A 554 4.29 7.71 19.25
N GLN A 555 5.00 6.61 19.50
CA GLN A 555 5.75 6.37 20.73
C GLN A 555 7.14 5.79 20.47
N ILE A 556 8.03 6.04 21.42
CA ILE A 556 9.36 5.48 21.55
C ILE A 556 9.58 5.09 23.02
N THR A 557 10.23 3.97 23.26
CA THR A 557 10.65 3.55 24.60
C THR A 557 12.04 4.08 24.87
N ILE A 558 12.17 4.98 25.85
CA ILE A 558 13.46 5.49 26.32
C ILE A 558 13.68 4.96 27.73
N ASP A 559 14.82 4.30 27.97
CA ASP A 559 15.17 3.69 29.25
C ASP A 559 14.09 2.75 29.83
N GLY A 560 13.43 1.98 28.94
CA GLY A 560 12.38 1.03 29.32
C GLY A 560 11.03 1.67 29.68
N VAL A 561 10.86 2.97 29.44
CA VAL A 561 9.59 3.69 29.61
C VAL A 561 9.06 4.09 28.24
N SER A 562 7.88 3.59 27.87
CA SER A 562 7.20 4.04 26.65
C SER A 562 6.77 5.49 26.81
N GLN A 563 7.10 6.33 25.83
CA GLN A 563 6.75 7.74 25.81
C GLN A 563 6.35 8.18 24.40
N PRO A 564 5.46 9.18 24.27
CA PRO A 564 5.18 9.78 22.98
C PRO A 564 6.43 10.37 22.34
N LEU A 565 6.47 10.34 21.01
CA LEU A 565 7.37 11.21 20.26
C LEU A 565 7.01 12.67 20.56
N GLN A 566 8.04 13.47 20.81
CA GLN A 566 7.87 14.91 20.94
C GLN A 566 7.60 15.57 19.58
N PRO A 567 7.00 16.77 19.51
CA PRO A 567 6.73 17.45 18.24
C PRO A 567 7.98 17.75 17.39
N ASP A 568 9.16 17.79 18.02
CA ASP A 568 10.47 17.96 17.40
C ASP A 568 11.21 16.63 17.19
N GLN A 569 10.55 15.50 17.42
CA GLN A 569 11.06 14.16 17.17
C GLN A 569 10.22 13.46 16.11
N ALA A 570 10.88 12.68 15.26
CA ALA A 570 10.24 11.85 14.25
C ALA A 570 11.01 10.54 14.11
N LEU A 571 10.40 9.54 13.48
CA LEU A 571 11.06 8.30 13.14
C LEU A 571 11.21 8.21 11.63
N GLY A 572 12.37 7.76 11.18
CA GLY A 572 12.67 7.59 9.76
C GLY A 572 13.30 6.23 9.49
N LEU A 573 12.96 5.62 8.35
CA LEU A 573 13.61 4.42 7.87
C LEU A 573 15.01 4.73 7.34
N TYR A 574 15.91 3.80 7.56
CA TYR A 574 17.26 3.80 7.02
C TYR A 574 17.60 2.41 6.50
N VAL A 575 18.05 2.31 5.26
CA VAL A 575 18.36 1.03 4.61
C VAL A 575 19.87 0.88 4.55
N THR A 576 20.40 -0.11 5.26
CA THR A 576 21.85 -0.39 5.29
C THR A 576 22.28 -1.15 4.03
N GLY A 577 23.53 -1.01 3.60
CA GLY A 577 24.08 -1.73 2.44
C GLY A 577 24.49 -3.19 2.68
N LYS A 578 24.51 -3.63 3.95
CA LYS A 578 24.78 -5.01 4.38
C LYS A 578 24.38 -5.20 5.83
N SER A 579 24.00 -6.42 6.22
CA SER A 579 23.83 -6.77 7.63
C SER A 579 25.13 -7.24 8.27
N LEU A 580 25.30 -7.00 9.57
CA LEU A 580 26.38 -7.59 10.38
C LEU A 580 25.99 -8.94 10.99
N SER A 581 24.72 -9.32 10.90
CA SER A 581 24.14 -10.48 11.58
C SER A 581 23.94 -11.69 10.64
N GLY A 582 24.56 -11.68 9.45
CA GLY A 582 24.43 -12.74 8.44
C GLY A 582 23.17 -12.67 7.56
N TYR A 583 22.37 -11.62 7.71
CA TYR A 583 21.27 -11.27 6.81
C TYR A 583 21.79 -10.53 5.55
N GLU A 584 20.93 -10.34 4.54
CA GLU A 584 21.34 -9.68 3.30
C GLU A 584 21.63 -8.19 3.55
N PHE A 585 20.64 -7.49 4.11
CA PHE A 585 20.77 -6.15 4.63
C PHE A 585 19.75 -5.90 5.75
N ASP A 586 19.92 -4.77 6.46
CA ASP A 586 19.01 -4.36 7.52
C ASP A 586 18.25 -3.09 7.13
N VAL A 587 16.99 -3.02 7.55
CA VAL A 587 16.17 -1.79 7.53
C VAL A 587 16.03 -1.33 8.98
N SER A 588 16.72 -0.25 9.35
CA SER A 588 16.65 0.33 10.68
C SER A 588 15.65 1.48 10.74
N VAL A 589 15.05 1.67 11.90
CA VAL A 589 14.28 2.88 12.22
C VAL A 589 15.18 3.77 13.04
N HIS A 590 15.43 5.00 12.60
CA HIS A 590 16.24 5.98 13.32
C HIS A 590 15.37 7.07 13.93
N LEU A 591 15.83 7.61 15.06
CA LEU A 591 15.28 8.84 15.63
C LEU A 591 15.79 10.04 14.83
N TRP A 592 14.88 10.90 14.43
CA TRP A 592 15.15 12.18 13.78
C TRP A 592 14.74 13.32 14.70
N GLN A 593 15.48 14.42 14.63
CA GLN A 593 15.22 15.61 15.42
C GLN A 593 15.09 16.85 14.54
N ARG A 594 14.12 17.71 14.85
CA ARG A 594 13.94 18.99 14.16
C ARG A 594 15.07 19.93 14.53
N LYS A 595 15.65 20.60 13.54
CA LYS A 595 16.70 21.61 13.77
C LYS A 595 16.10 22.79 14.57
N PRO A 596 16.85 23.39 15.51
CA PRO A 596 16.37 24.54 16.27
C PRO A 596 15.89 25.68 15.36
N GLY A 597 14.72 26.23 15.68
CA GLY A 597 14.11 27.34 14.94
C GLY A 597 13.42 26.97 13.62
N ARG A 598 13.44 25.69 13.22
CA ARG A 598 12.73 25.20 12.03
C ARG A 598 11.29 24.78 12.35
N ARG A 599 10.42 24.82 11.34
CA ARG A 599 8.97 24.57 11.48
C ARG A 599 8.40 23.59 10.44
N GLY A 600 9.21 23.09 9.50
CA GLY A 600 8.76 22.12 8.51
C GLY A 600 8.37 20.78 9.12
N THR A 601 7.44 20.09 8.47
CA THR A 601 7.01 18.74 8.83
C THR A 601 8.13 17.71 8.62
N PRO A 602 8.11 16.56 9.30
CA PRO A 602 9.13 15.52 9.15
C PRO A 602 9.24 14.98 7.72
N GLY A 603 8.11 14.74 7.05
CA GLY A 603 8.05 14.33 5.65
C GLY A 603 7.87 15.52 4.68
N THR A 604 8.34 15.35 3.44
CA THR A 604 8.08 16.30 2.34
C THR A 604 6.62 16.29 1.87
N THR A 605 5.89 15.21 2.15
CA THR A 605 4.45 15.05 1.93
C THR A 605 3.81 14.32 3.11
N VAL A 606 2.47 14.24 3.15
CA VAL A 606 1.69 13.48 4.16
C VAL A 606 1.46 12.00 3.78
N ALA A 607 2.12 11.51 2.73
CA ALA A 607 2.00 10.12 2.31
C ALA A 607 2.82 9.17 3.22
N PRO A 608 2.40 7.90 3.39
CA PRO A 608 3.23 6.85 3.98
C PRO A 608 4.61 6.80 3.32
N TYR A 609 5.67 6.69 4.12
CA TYR A 609 7.05 6.65 3.64
C TYR A 609 7.44 7.86 2.76
N ALA A 610 6.88 9.05 3.01
CA ALA A 610 7.34 10.27 2.35
C ALA A 610 8.83 10.51 2.65
N PRO A 611 9.63 11.05 1.70
CA PRO A 611 11.01 11.44 1.98
C PRO A 611 11.12 12.35 3.20
N MET A 612 12.12 12.11 4.06
CA MET A 612 12.41 12.99 5.19
C MET A 612 12.83 14.37 4.70
N ASN A 613 12.30 15.41 5.34
CA ASN A 613 12.66 16.80 5.11
C ASN A 613 14.02 17.12 5.75
N ALA A 614 15.11 16.72 5.09
CA ALA A 614 16.48 16.92 5.58
C ALA A 614 16.91 18.39 5.68
N GLU A 615 16.13 19.34 5.11
CA GLU A 615 16.38 20.77 5.29
C GLU A 615 16.09 21.21 6.72
N ASP A 616 14.98 20.75 7.30
CA ASP A 616 14.51 21.14 8.62
C ASP A 616 14.75 20.09 9.71
N TRP A 617 15.05 18.85 9.33
CA TRP A 617 15.27 17.73 10.24
C TRP A 617 16.67 17.11 10.05
N ILE A 618 17.18 16.47 11.10
CA ILE A 618 18.42 15.71 11.08
C ILE A 618 18.20 14.29 11.59
N ASP A 619 18.86 13.33 10.94
CA ASP A 619 19.00 11.98 11.48
C ASP A 619 19.96 12.04 12.68
N THR A 620 19.51 11.56 13.84
CA THR A 620 20.37 11.47 15.03
C THR A 620 21.30 10.26 14.98
N TRP A 621 21.08 9.34 14.04
CA TRP A 621 21.74 8.05 13.90
C TRP A 621 21.51 7.11 15.09
N ILE A 622 20.52 7.42 15.94
CA ILE A 622 20.14 6.58 17.06
C ILE A 622 19.10 5.57 16.55
N PRO A 623 19.45 4.26 16.43
CA PRO A 623 18.50 3.26 15.99
C PRO A 623 17.47 3.01 17.10
N CYS A 624 16.20 2.95 16.70
CA CYS A 624 15.05 2.63 17.55
C CYS A 624 14.60 1.17 17.36
N THR A 625 14.91 0.59 16.21
CA THR A 625 14.87 -0.85 15.96
C THR A 625 15.67 -1.14 14.70
N VAL A 626 16.06 -2.39 14.51
CA VAL A 626 16.76 -2.86 13.31
C VAL A 626 16.06 -4.13 12.84
N LEU A 627 15.38 -4.04 11.69
CA LEU A 627 14.70 -5.16 11.07
C LEU A 627 15.62 -5.83 10.06
N HIS A 628 15.64 -7.16 10.07
CA HIS A 628 16.57 -7.95 9.28
C HIS A 628 15.90 -8.50 8.01
N VAL A 629 16.55 -8.36 6.84
CA VAL A 629 16.06 -8.92 5.57
C VAL A 629 16.79 -10.23 5.26
N PRO A 630 16.10 -11.38 5.23
CA PRO A 630 16.72 -12.67 4.99
C PRO A 630 17.25 -12.78 3.56
N PRO A 631 18.38 -13.47 3.34
CA PRO A 631 18.86 -13.74 1.99
C PRO A 631 17.90 -14.68 1.28
N ALA A 632 17.53 -14.34 0.04
CA ALA A 632 16.95 -15.30 -0.88
C ALA A 632 18.07 -16.26 -1.31
N GLY A 633 17.89 -17.55 -0.97
CA GLY A 633 18.89 -18.60 -1.12
C GLY A 633 19.30 -18.93 -2.54
#